data_AF-A0A351MM15-F1
#
_entry.id   AF-A0A351MM15-F1
#
_cell.length_a   1.000
_cell.length_b   1.000
_cell.length_c   1.000
_cell.angle_alpha   90.00
_cell.angle_beta   90.00
_cell.angle_gamma   90.00
#
_symmetry.space_group_name_H-M   'P 1'
#
loop_
_entity.id
_entity.type
_entity.pdbx_description
1 polymer ?
#
loop_
_entity_poly.entity_id
_entity_poly.type
_entity_poly.pdbx_seq_one_letter_code
_entity_poly.pdbx_strand_id
1 'polypeptide(L)'
;AGVAVASAYMDFRREQTWFCSSEGADLTQDLRFAGVGCDVTTVGPGGVQTRSYPHSWGQHIGGGYELVEDVDLLGHVDGVTGEALALQEADACPSGDWDLIIAPSQLCLQIHESVGHPLELDRVLGGEANYAGTSFATPDGLGRLQYGSPLVNLTADATLPGGVATFGFDDEGVAAQRWPLVQDGILTG
;
A
#
# COMPACT_ATOMS: atom_id res chain seq x y z
N ALA A 1 13.13 12.62 26.87
CA ALA A 1 12.90 11.29 26.28
C ALA A 1 14.20 10.80 25.64
N GLY A 2 14.35 9.48 25.44
CA GLY A 2 15.53 8.93 24.77
C GLY A 2 15.13 7.87 23.75
N VAL A 3 15.99 7.64 22.77
CA VAL A 3 15.87 6.50 21.84
C VAL A 3 16.07 5.22 22.63
N ALA A 4 15.08 4.34 22.60
CA ALA A 4 15.12 3.05 23.25
C ALA A 4 15.56 1.96 22.26
N VAL A 5 15.04 2.00 21.03
CA VAL A 5 15.37 1.05 19.96
C VAL A 5 15.50 1.83 18.66
N ALA A 6 16.52 1.50 17.87
CA ALA A 6 16.62 1.88 16.48
C ALA A 6 16.85 0.61 15.67
N SER A 7 16.05 0.42 14.63
CA SER A 7 16.09 -0.77 13.77
C SER A 7 16.22 -0.33 12.32
N ALA A 8 16.92 -1.13 11.53
CA ALA A 8 16.89 -1.05 10.08
C ALA A 8 16.81 -2.46 9.52
N TYR A 9 16.18 -2.61 8.38
CA TYR A 9 16.06 -3.89 7.71
C TYR A 9 16.19 -3.73 6.20
N MET A 10 16.53 -4.85 5.58
CA MET A 10 16.49 -5.04 4.15
C MET A 10 15.83 -6.39 3.89
N ASP A 11 14.93 -6.43 2.92
CA ASP A 11 14.29 -7.65 2.43
C ASP A 11 14.59 -7.79 0.94
N PHE A 12 15.03 -8.98 0.54
CA PHE A 12 15.32 -9.29 -0.85
C PHE A 12 14.74 -10.65 -1.17
N ARG A 13 13.84 -10.68 -2.14
CA ARG A 13 13.14 -11.89 -2.55
C ARG A 13 13.22 -12.06 -4.04
N ARG A 14 13.41 -13.30 -4.47
CA ARG A 14 13.23 -13.72 -5.86
C ARG A 14 12.15 -14.78 -5.89
N GLU A 15 11.18 -14.59 -6.77
CA GLU A 15 10.07 -15.51 -6.97
C GLU A 15 10.11 -16.03 -8.39
N GLN A 16 10.11 -17.36 -8.53
CA GLN A 16 10.05 -18.02 -9.83
C GLN A 16 8.80 -18.87 -9.86
N THR A 17 7.91 -18.55 -10.80
CA THR A 17 6.60 -19.19 -10.90
C THR A 17 6.49 -19.87 -12.25
N TRP A 18 6.01 -21.11 -12.24
CA TRP A 18 5.67 -21.88 -13.43
C TRP A 18 4.21 -22.32 -13.32
N PHE A 19 3.37 -21.81 -14.23
CA PHE A 19 1.96 -22.14 -14.30
C PHE A 19 1.67 -23.00 -15.52
N CYS A 20 1.03 -24.15 -15.30
CA CYS A 20 0.57 -25.06 -16.34
C CYS A 20 -0.91 -25.39 -16.15
N SER A 21 -1.70 -25.39 -17.22
CA SER A 21 -3.12 -25.75 -17.15
C SER A 21 -3.51 -26.78 -18.19
N SER A 22 -4.61 -27.52 -17.94
CA SER A 22 -5.21 -28.43 -18.92
C SER A 22 -5.78 -27.72 -20.15
N GLU A 23 -5.94 -26.40 -20.08
CA GLU A 23 -6.39 -25.56 -21.20
C GLU A 23 -5.21 -25.13 -22.10
N GLY A 24 -3.99 -25.58 -21.80
CA GLY A 24 -2.81 -25.40 -22.63
C GLY A 24 -1.90 -24.25 -22.22
N ALA A 25 -2.10 -23.66 -21.04
CA ALA A 25 -1.15 -22.69 -20.50
C ALA A 25 0.17 -23.38 -20.11
N ASP A 26 1.29 -22.73 -20.44
CA ASP A 26 2.65 -23.07 -20.03
C ASP A 26 3.43 -21.74 -19.92
N LEU A 27 3.38 -21.14 -18.73
CA LEU A 27 3.81 -19.77 -18.48
C LEU A 27 4.86 -19.76 -17.37
N THR A 28 5.93 -18.97 -17.56
CA THR A 28 6.96 -18.79 -16.53
C THR A 28 7.22 -17.30 -16.28
N GLN A 29 7.44 -16.93 -15.02
CA GLN A 29 7.87 -15.59 -14.63
C GLN A 29 8.93 -15.63 -13.53
N ASP A 30 9.81 -14.62 -13.50
CA ASP A 30 10.90 -14.45 -12.54
C ASP A 30 10.87 -13.01 -12.01
N LEU A 31 10.31 -12.84 -10.82
CA LEU A 31 10.13 -11.55 -10.16
C LEU A 31 11.18 -11.36 -9.07
N ARG A 32 11.65 -10.13 -8.93
CA ARG A 32 12.61 -9.73 -7.88
C ARG A 32 12.03 -8.58 -7.11
N PHE A 33 12.14 -8.65 -5.79
CA PHE A 33 11.65 -7.65 -4.86
C PHE A 33 12.78 -7.20 -3.96
N ALA A 34 12.80 -5.91 -3.70
CA ALA A 34 13.66 -5.27 -2.73
C ALA A 34 12.80 -4.45 -1.78
N GLY A 35 13.12 -4.52 -0.49
CA GLY A 35 12.48 -3.79 0.59
C GLY A 35 13.54 -3.20 1.51
N VAL A 36 13.39 -1.94 1.90
CA VAL A 36 14.29 -1.27 2.85
C VAL A 36 13.51 -0.34 3.76
N GLY A 37 13.93 -0.26 5.02
CA GLY A 37 13.32 0.68 5.95
C GLY A 37 14.09 0.77 7.26
N CYS A 38 13.79 1.81 8.02
CA CYS A 38 14.24 1.94 9.40
C CYS A 38 13.14 2.51 10.28
N ASP A 39 13.24 2.24 11.57
CA ASP A 39 12.39 2.80 12.60
C ASP A 39 13.18 3.19 13.84
N VAL A 40 12.69 4.22 14.51
CA VAL A 40 13.21 4.71 15.78
C VAL A 40 12.07 4.72 16.77
N THR A 41 12.26 4.00 17.86
CA THR A 41 11.33 3.93 18.98
C THR A 41 11.92 4.65 20.18
N THR A 42 11.17 5.61 20.72
CA THR A 42 11.50 6.37 21.92
C THR A 42 10.59 5.96 23.07
N VAL A 43 11.10 6.07 24.29
CA VAL A 43 10.32 5.88 25.52
C VAL A 43 10.46 7.12 26.40
N GLY A 44 9.33 7.64 26.89
CA GLY A 44 9.30 8.88 27.64
C GLY A 44 7.92 9.21 28.24
N PRO A 45 7.69 10.49 28.62
CA PRO A 45 6.43 10.95 29.20
C PRO A 45 5.21 10.69 28.30
N GLY A 46 5.39 10.77 26.98
CA GLY A 46 4.37 10.43 25.98
C GLY A 46 4.21 8.92 25.74
N GLY A 47 4.79 8.06 26.59
CA GLY A 47 4.75 6.61 26.44
C GLY A 47 5.76 6.08 25.43
N VAL A 48 5.36 5.04 24.69
CA VAL A 48 6.14 4.45 23.61
C VAL A 48 5.73 5.12 22.31
N GLN A 49 6.70 5.69 21.58
CA GLN A 49 6.47 6.37 20.31
C GLN A 49 7.42 5.82 19.26
N THR A 50 6.92 5.57 18.05
CA THR A 50 7.71 5.05 16.93
C THR A 50 7.53 5.92 15.70
N ARG A 51 8.64 6.22 15.04
CA ARG A 51 8.66 6.78 13.68
C ARG A 51 9.46 5.88 12.77
N SER A 52 9.03 5.82 11.51
CA SER A 52 9.59 4.95 10.48
C SER A 52 9.90 5.78 9.25
N TYR A 53 10.91 5.36 8.50
CA TYR A 53 11.30 5.96 7.25
C TYR A 53 11.57 4.84 6.20
N PRO A 54 11.11 5.02 4.94
CA PRO A 54 10.31 6.15 4.42
C PRO A 54 8.84 6.17 4.85
N HIS A 55 8.30 5.05 5.32
CA HIS A 55 6.97 4.97 5.93
C HIS A 55 6.88 3.73 6.82
N SER A 56 5.73 3.49 7.44
CA SER A 56 5.47 2.20 8.10
C SER A 56 5.69 1.07 7.10
N TRP A 57 6.46 0.04 7.48
CA TRP A 57 6.90 -1.05 6.60
C TRP A 57 7.87 -0.68 5.49
N GLY A 58 8.41 0.55 5.45
CA GLY A 58 9.51 0.93 4.55
C GLY A 58 9.19 0.79 3.06
N GLN A 59 10.12 1.19 2.19
CA GLN A 59 9.88 1.15 0.75
C GLN A 59 10.08 -0.26 0.22
N HIS A 60 9.13 -0.72 -0.60
CA HIS A 60 9.22 -1.97 -1.36
C HIS A 60 9.01 -1.71 -2.84
N ILE A 61 9.80 -2.35 -3.69
CA ILE A 61 9.67 -2.28 -5.16
C ILE A 61 9.95 -3.64 -5.81
N GLY A 62 9.46 -3.81 -7.04
CA GLY A 62 10.03 -4.77 -7.96
C GLY A 62 11.40 -4.27 -8.43
N GLY A 63 12.49 -4.92 -8.03
CA GLY A 63 13.83 -4.39 -8.26
C GLY A 63 14.94 -5.10 -7.50
N GLY A 64 16.09 -4.44 -7.42
CA GLY A 64 17.31 -4.95 -6.81
C GLY A 64 17.86 -4.07 -5.68
N TYR A 65 19.13 -4.26 -5.38
CA TYR A 65 19.84 -3.61 -4.28
C TYR A 65 19.94 -2.07 -4.44
N GLU A 66 19.77 -1.57 -5.66
CA GLU A 66 19.78 -0.15 -6.00
C GLU A 66 18.83 0.66 -5.11
N LEU A 67 17.73 0.05 -4.65
CA LEU A 67 16.79 0.66 -3.71
C LEU A 67 17.45 1.16 -2.41
N VAL A 68 18.47 0.46 -1.91
CA VAL A 68 19.18 0.83 -0.67
C VAL A 68 19.86 2.20 -0.83
N GLU A 69 20.45 2.44 -2.00
CA GLU A 69 21.09 3.71 -2.33
C GLU A 69 20.05 4.80 -2.59
N ASP A 70 18.98 4.48 -3.32
CA ASP A 70 17.92 5.43 -3.69
C ASP A 70 17.17 5.99 -2.48
N VAL A 71 16.91 5.15 -1.46
CA VAL A 71 16.15 5.56 -0.27
C VAL A 71 17.01 6.37 0.72
N ASP A 72 18.33 6.18 0.70
CA ASP A 72 19.29 6.85 1.59
C ASP A 72 18.85 6.84 3.06
N LEU A 73 18.75 5.65 3.66
CA LEU A 73 18.30 5.51 5.05
C LEU A 73 19.17 6.33 6.02
N LEU A 74 20.49 6.33 5.80
CA LEU A 74 21.44 7.03 6.68
C LEU A 74 21.24 8.55 6.64
N GLY A 75 20.97 9.12 5.45
CA GLY A 75 20.66 10.54 5.30
C GLY A 75 19.40 10.99 6.05
N HIS A 76 18.51 10.07 6.42
CA HIS A 76 17.22 10.37 7.07
C HIS A 76 17.16 10.01 8.55
N VAL A 77 18.22 9.42 9.13
CA VAL A 77 18.26 8.98 10.55
C VAL A 77 17.99 10.13 11.51
N ASP A 78 18.60 11.30 11.28
CA ASP A 78 18.43 12.46 12.15
C ASP A 78 16.99 12.98 12.11
N GLY A 79 16.37 12.99 10.93
CA GLY A 79 14.97 13.39 10.73
C GLY A 79 14.00 12.47 11.46
N VAL A 80 14.07 11.15 11.20
CA VAL A 80 13.19 10.17 11.85
C VAL A 80 13.37 10.12 13.37
N THR A 81 14.61 10.32 13.85
CA THR A 81 14.89 10.41 15.29
C THR A 81 14.29 11.67 15.89
N GLY A 82 14.44 12.82 15.22
CA GLY A 82 13.86 14.09 15.64
C GLY A 82 12.34 14.02 15.75
N GLU A 83 11.68 13.42 14.75
CA GLU A 83 10.22 13.21 14.78
C GLU A 83 9.79 12.28 15.92
N ALA A 84 10.51 11.17 16.15
CA ALA A 84 10.20 10.24 17.23
C ALA A 84 10.35 10.87 18.62
N LEU A 85 11.27 11.82 18.77
CA LEU A 85 11.45 12.60 20.00
C LEU A 85 10.37 13.67 20.13
N ALA A 86 10.01 14.36 19.05
CA ALA A 86 8.94 15.38 19.06
C ALA A 86 7.59 14.78 19.48
N LEU A 87 7.29 13.54 19.07
CA LEU A 87 6.10 12.81 19.50
C LEU A 87 5.98 12.63 21.02
N GLN A 88 7.09 12.62 21.75
CA GLN A 88 7.08 12.46 23.20
C GLN A 88 6.56 13.71 23.93
N GLU A 89 6.55 14.84 23.23
CA GLU A 89 6.09 16.14 23.72
C GLU A 89 4.78 16.57 23.05
N ALA A 90 4.28 15.80 22.08
CA ALA A 90 3.07 16.12 21.35
C ALA A 90 1.82 15.98 22.23
N ASP A 91 0.91 16.94 22.12
CA ASP A 91 -0.42 16.86 22.72
C ASP A 91 -1.23 15.70 22.10
N ALA A 92 -2.19 15.19 22.86
CA ALA A 92 -3.14 14.22 22.34
C ALA A 92 -3.90 14.81 21.13
N CYS A 93 -4.03 14.03 20.07
CA CYS A 93 -4.79 14.44 18.88
C CYS A 93 -6.25 14.74 19.28
N PRO A 94 -6.78 15.94 18.99
CA PRO A 94 -8.14 16.30 19.34
C PRO A 94 -9.15 15.46 18.53
N SER A 95 -10.30 15.17 19.13
CA SER A 95 -11.42 14.49 18.45
C SER A 95 -12.38 15.51 17.84
N GLY A 96 -12.98 15.18 16.68
CA GLY A 96 -13.97 16.00 16.00
C GLY A 96 -13.93 15.85 14.48
N ASP A 97 -14.67 16.70 13.80
CA ASP A 97 -14.66 16.80 12.33
C ASP A 97 -13.62 17.83 11.90
N TRP A 98 -12.69 17.42 11.04
CA TRP A 98 -11.58 18.24 10.58
C TRP A 98 -11.29 17.97 9.10
N ASP A 99 -10.79 18.99 8.40
CA ASP A 99 -10.15 18.79 7.11
C ASP A 99 -8.78 18.14 7.32
N LEU A 100 -8.48 17.08 6.57
CA LEU A 100 -7.25 16.30 6.70
C LEU A 100 -6.40 16.39 5.43
N ILE A 101 -5.13 16.71 5.61
CA ILE A 101 -4.11 16.56 4.56
C ILE A 101 -3.35 15.26 4.85
N ILE A 102 -3.43 14.32 3.91
CA ILE A 102 -2.78 13.01 4.02
C ILE A 102 -1.56 12.94 3.12
N ALA A 103 -0.47 12.40 3.66
CA ALA A 103 0.73 12.11 2.88
C ALA A 103 0.45 11.00 1.86
N PRO A 104 1.17 10.97 0.71
CA PRO A 104 0.96 9.98 -0.33
C PRO A 104 1.00 8.51 0.14
N SER A 105 1.93 8.17 1.04
CA SER A 105 2.04 6.80 1.58
C SER A 105 0.79 6.38 2.34
N GLN A 106 0.20 7.28 3.13
CA GLN A 106 -1.03 7.00 3.87
C GLN A 106 -2.27 7.05 2.97
N LEU A 107 -2.26 7.90 1.93
CA LEU A 107 -3.32 7.92 0.92
C LEU A 107 -3.44 6.57 0.20
N CYS A 108 -2.32 5.92 -0.12
CA CYS A 108 -2.35 4.59 -0.72
C CYS A 108 -3.11 3.57 0.15
N LEU A 109 -2.89 3.58 1.47
CA LEU A 109 -3.64 2.71 2.39
C LEU A 109 -5.12 3.09 2.44
N GLN A 110 -5.45 4.39 2.48
CA GLN A 110 -6.85 4.83 2.44
C GLN A 110 -7.56 4.35 1.16
N ILE A 111 -6.88 4.44 0.01
CA ILE A 111 -7.41 3.93 -1.28
C ILE A 111 -7.58 2.41 -1.21
N HIS A 112 -6.62 1.68 -0.65
CA HIS A 112 -6.72 0.22 -0.50
C HIS A 112 -7.97 -0.20 0.28
N GLU A 113 -8.19 0.41 1.46
CA GLU A 113 -9.29 0.02 2.34
C GLU A 113 -10.66 0.54 1.88
N SER A 114 -10.70 1.75 1.32
CA SER A 114 -11.96 2.42 0.94
C SER A 114 -12.36 2.20 -0.51
N VAL A 115 -11.44 1.74 -1.35
CA VAL A 115 -11.67 1.51 -2.78
C VAL A 115 -11.29 0.09 -3.18
N GLY A 116 -10.08 -0.36 -2.86
CA GLY A 116 -9.59 -1.70 -3.24
C GLY A 116 -10.54 -2.80 -2.81
N HIS A 117 -10.61 -3.07 -1.50
CA HIS A 117 -11.47 -4.13 -0.97
C HIS A 117 -12.96 -3.98 -1.35
N PRO A 118 -13.59 -2.80 -1.25
CA PRO A 118 -14.98 -2.65 -1.66
C PRO A 118 -15.26 -2.95 -3.14
N LEU A 119 -14.26 -2.94 -4.02
CA LEU A 119 -14.43 -3.25 -5.45
C LEU A 119 -14.00 -4.67 -5.84
N GLU A 120 -13.57 -5.50 -4.88
CA GLU A 120 -13.36 -6.93 -5.12
C GLU A 120 -14.72 -7.62 -5.37
N LEU A 121 -14.86 -8.28 -6.52
CA LEU A 121 -16.16 -8.69 -7.04
C LEU A 121 -16.84 -9.76 -6.18
N ASP A 122 -16.07 -10.67 -5.61
CA ASP A 122 -16.56 -11.68 -4.66
C ASP A 122 -17.15 -11.02 -3.41
N ARG A 123 -16.53 -9.97 -2.88
CA ARG A 123 -17.09 -9.15 -1.80
C ARG A 123 -18.34 -8.39 -2.24
N VAL A 124 -18.32 -7.80 -3.43
CA VAL A 124 -19.48 -7.12 -4.03
C VAL A 124 -20.69 -8.05 -4.16
N LEU A 125 -20.45 -9.32 -4.54
CA LEU A 125 -21.48 -10.35 -4.66
C LEU A 125 -21.85 -11.02 -3.33
N GLY A 126 -21.22 -10.62 -2.22
CA GLY A 126 -21.53 -11.07 -0.87
C GLY A 126 -20.86 -12.39 -0.44
N GLY A 127 -19.90 -12.90 -1.23
CA GLY A 127 -19.12 -14.09 -0.89
C GLY A 127 -18.33 -13.92 0.41
N GLU A 128 -17.89 -12.70 0.69
CA GLU A 128 -17.11 -12.36 1.88
C GLU A 128 -17.93 -11.78 3.05
N ALA A 129 -19.26 -11.77 2.96
CA ALA A 129 -20.11 -11.04 3.91
C ALA A 129 -19.88 -11.42 5.38
N ASN A 130 -19.56 -12.69 5.66
CA ASN A 130 -19.29 -13.18 7.01
C ASN A 130 -17.82 -13.03 7.46
N TYR A 131 -16.92 -12.68 6.54
CA TYR A 131 -15.49 -12.55 6.81
C TYR A 131 -15.04 -11.09 6.83
N ALA A 132 -15.28 -10.37 5.73
CA ALA A 132 -14.81 -9.00 5.53
C ALA A 132 -15.96 -7.97 5.49
N GLY A 133 -17.21 -8.44 5.42
CA GLY A 133 -18.41 -7.60 5.34
C GLY A 133 -18.92 -7.46 3.90
N THR A 134 -19.92 -6.60 3.70
CA THR A 134 -20.49 -6.32 2.37
C THR A 134 -19.79 -5.14 1.69
N SER A 135 -20.10 -4.92 0.41
CA SER A 135 -19.70 -3.71 -0.31
C SER A 135 -20.87 -2.75 -0.52
N PHE A 136 -20.57 -1.46 -0.55
CA PHE A 136 -21.50 -0.40 -0.96
C PHE A 136 -21.45 -0.15 -2.48
N ALA A 137 -20.38 -0.57 -3.15
CA ALA A 137 -20.15 -0.37 -4.58
C ALA A 137 -20.72 -1.55 -5.37
N THR A 138 -22.05 -1.63 -5.40
CA THR A 138 -22.78 -2.72 -6.05
C THR A 138 -22.82 -2.56 -7.58
N PRO A 139 -23.07 -3.63 -8.36
CA PRO A 139 -23.03 -3.56 -9.82
C PRO A 139 -24.02 -2.56 -10.44
N ASP A 140 -25.13 -2.28 -9.78
CA ASP A 140 -26.10 -1.25 -10.20
C ASP A 140 -25.57 0.19 -10.05
N GLY A 141 -24.50 0.38 -9.26
CA GLY A 141 -23.76 1.63 -9.12
C GLY A 141 -22.75 1.87 -10.25
N LEU A 142 -22.46 0.89 -11.11
CA LEU A 142 -21.48 1.05 -12.18
C LEU A 142 -21.92 2.15 -13.16
N GLY A 143 -21.04 3.13 -13.39
CA GLY A 143 -21.29 4.31 -14.21
C GLY A 143 -22.24 5.33 -13.58
N ARG A 144 -22.65 5.15 -12.32
CA ARG A 144 -23.69 5.97 -11.65
C ARG A 144 -23.29 6.44 -10.26
N LEU A 145 -22.55 5.63 -9.53
CA LEU A 145 -22.13 5.92 -8.16
C LEU A 145 -21.05 7.01 -8.19
N GLN A 146 -21.33 8.14 -7.54
CA GLN A 146 -20.34 9.18 -7.27
C GLN A 146 -19.43 8.69 -6.13
N TYR A 147 -18.27 8.18 -6.51
CA TYR A 147 -17.28 7.62 -5.60
C TYR A 147 -16.42 8.69 -4.91
N GLY A 148 -16.13 9.77 -5.62
CA GLY A 148 -15.30 10.88 -5.13
C GLY A 148 -15.57 12.17 -5.88
N SER A 149 -14.81 13.23 -5.59
CA SER A 149 -14.91 14.47 -6.37
C SER A 149 -14.51 14.24 -7.84
N PRO A 150 -14.87 15.15 -8.78
CA PRO A 150 -14.45 15.05 -10.18
C PRO A 150 -12.93 15.02 -10.41
N LEU A 151 -12.12 15.34 -9.40
CA LEU A 151 -10.66 15.24 -9.48
C LEU A 151 -10.15 13.81 -9.28
N VAL A 152 -10.97 12.92 -8.71
CA VAL A 152 -10.57 11.57 -8.32
C VAL A 152 -10.57 10.64 -9.53
N ASN A 153 -9.40 10.07 -9.81
CA ASN A 153 -9.20 9.04 -10.81
C ASN A 153 -8.39 7.91 -10.19
N LEU A 154 -8.93 6.69 -10.20
CA LEU A 154 -8.34 5.52 -9.56
C LEU A 154 -8.21 4.39 -10.58
N THR A 155 -7.09 3.68 -10.57
CA THR A 155 -6.76 2.64 -11.55
C THR A 155 -6.15 1.45 -10.82
N ALA A 156 -6.67 0.26 -11.10
CA ALA A 156 -5.99 -0.99 -10.78
C ALA A 156 -4.95 -1.25 -11.87
N ASP A 157 -3.69 -1.46 -11.49
CA ASP A 157 -2.59 -1.62 -12.42
C ASP A 157 -1.58 -2.65 -11.93
N ALA A 158 -1.66 -3.87 -12.46
CA ALA A 158 -0.69 -4.94 -12.22
C ALA A 158 0.50 -4.88 -13.19
N THR A 159 0.58 -3.86 -14.04
CA THR A 159 1.57 -3.72 -15.12
C THR A 159 2.62 -2.63 -14.84
N LEU A 160 2.50 -1.90 -13.73
CA LEU A 160 3.34 -0.75 -13.40
C LEU A 160 4.82 -1.18 -13.20
N PRO A 161 5.77 -0.68 -14.01
CA PRO A 161 7.17 -1.03 -13.81
C PRO A 161 7.67 -0.68 -12.41
N GLY A 162 8.31 -1.64 -11.73
CA GLY A 162 8.83 -1.47 -10.37
C GLY A 162 7.77 -1.54 -9.26
N GLY A 163 6.49 -1.69 -9.59
CA GLY A 163 5.44 -1.90 -8.59
C GLY A 163 5.63 -3.20 -7.80
N VAL A 164 5.33 -3.16 -6.50
CA VAL A 164 5.43 -4.35 -5.62
C VAL A 164 4.38 -5.42 -5.96
N ALA A 165 3.27 -5.02 -6.58
CA ALA A 165 2.19 -5.91 -7.03
C ALA A 165 2.25 -6.19 -8.54
N THR A 166 3.36 -5.89 -9.20
CA THR A 166 3.52 -6.09 -10.65
C THR A 166 3.88 -7.53 -10.94
N PHE A 167 3.13 -8.15 -11.83
CA PHE A 167 3.34 -9.52 -12.28
C PHE A 167 3.17 -9.64 -13.80
N GLY A 168 3.61 -10.76 -14.38
CA GLY A 168 3.35 -11.10 -15.78
C GLY A 168 2.01 -11.83 -15.95
N PHE A 169 1.69 -12.73 -15.03
CA PHE A 169 0.41 -13.42 -14.94
C PHE A 169 0.03 -13.67 -13.47
N ASP A 170 -1.28 -13.72 -13.18
CA ASP A 170 -1.82 -14.05 -11.87
C ASP A 170 -1.81 -15.57 -11.59
N ASP A 171 -2.31 -15.99 -10.43
CA ASP A 171 -2.29 -17.40 -10.01
C ASP A 171 -3.19 -18.32 -10.86
N GLU A 172 -4.03 -17.76 -11.75
CA GLU A 172 -4.83 -18.49 -12.73
C GLU A 172 -4.25 -18.43 -14.15
N GLY A 173 -3.08 -17.81 -14.32
CA GLY A 173 -2.40 -17.67 -15.60
C GLY A 173 -2.97 -16.55 -16.47
N VAL A 174 -3.80 -15.66 -15.92
CA VAL A 174 -4.32 -14.50 -16.63
C VAL A 174 -3.24 -13.42 -16.68
N ALA A 175 -2.95 -12.92 -17.88
CA ALA A 175 -1.95 -11.87 -18.07
C ALA A 175 -2.31 -10.62 -17.25
N ALA A 176 -1.30 -9.98 -16.65
CA ALA A 176 -1.49 -8.74 -15.90
C ALA A 176 -2.17 -7.66 -16.74
N GLN A 177 -3.09 -6.93 -16.10
CA GLN A 177 -3.90 -5.92 -16.78
C GLN A 177 -3.94 -4.61 -15.99
N ARG A 178 -4.49 -3.60 -16.66
CA ARG A 178 -4.71 -2.27 -16.12
C ARG A 178 -6.10 -1.80 -16.51
N TRP A 179 -6.88 -1.34 -15.53
CA TRP A 179 -8.23 -0.83 -15.78
C TRP A 179 -8.63 0.28 -14.80
N PRO A 180 -9.45 1.25 -15.25
CA PRO A 180 -9.94 2.32 -14.39
C PRO A 180 -11.02 1.77 -13.42
N LEU A 181 -10.86 2.08 -12.13
CA LEU A 181 -11.87 1.82 -11.10
C LEU A 181 -12.81 3.02 -10.95
N VAL A 182 -12.24 4.23 -10.97
CA VAL A 182 -12.98 5.49 -10.86
C VAL A 182 -12.46 6.47 -11.90
N GLN A 183 -13.35 7.11 -12.66
CA GLN A 183 -13.02 8.16 -13.62
C GLN A 183 -13.85 9.40 -13.34
N ASP A 184 -13.20 10.56 -13.21
CA ASP A 184 -13.85 11.83 -12.90
C ASP A 184 -14.83 11.72 -11.70
N GLY A 185 -14.42 10.96 -10.68
CA GLY A 185 -15.19 10.69 -9.47
C GLY A 185 -16.32 9.67 -9.59
N ILE A 186 -16.55 9.07 -10.76
CA ILE A 186 -17.61 8.07 -11.00
C ILE A 186 -17.02 6.65 -11.03
N LEU A 187 -17.71 5.69 -10.38
CA LEU A 187 -17.35 4.27 -10.45
C LEU A 187 -17.45 3.73 -11.88
N THR A 188 -16.38 3.14 -12.41
CA THR A 188 -16.33 2.61 -13.80
C THR A 188 -15.84 1.18 -13.94
N GLY A 189 -15.21 0.64 -12.90
CA GLY A 189 -14.65 -0.71 -12.86
C GLY A 189 -15.16 -1.52 -11.68
#